data_AF-A0A640W9L0-F1
#
_entry.id   AF-A0A640W9L0-F1
#
_cell.length_a   1.000
_cell.length_b   1.000
_cell.length_c   1.000
_cell.angle_alpha   90.00
_cell.angle_beta   90.00
_cell.angle_gamma   90.00
#
_symmetry.space_group_name_H-M   'P 1'
#
loop_
_entity.id
_entity.type
_entity.pdbx_description
1 polymer ?
#
loop_
_entity_poly.entity_id
_entity_poly.type
_entity_poly.pdbx_seq_one_letter_code
_entity_poly.pdbx_strand_id
1 'polypeptide(L)'
;MGTSVIQGLLIGATLIVAIGAQNAFVLRQGLRREHGWLVAGICAFCDLTLVAAGVAGLAPLIASSVTGLQLARWGGTGWLVWQAAVAFRRAVRPRSLEVGESANGLPAAGAWSVIAATLAVTLLNPHVYLDTVVMLGIIGGQQSSPVGFVVGASLASLVWFFGLVGLAHWLSPRLRNPRWWQGIDTAVGAIMLLVAWQLATRTL
;
A
#
# COMPACT_ATOMS: atom_id res chain seq x y z
N MET A 1 20.38 1.54 10.81
CA MET A 1 19.77 2.39 9.76
C MET A 1 19.50 1.61 8.47
N GLY A 2 20.52 1.02 7.81
CA GLY A 2 20.31 0.28 6.54
C GLY A 2 19.31 -0.87 6.60
N THR A 3 19.33 -1.67 7.68
CA THR A 3 18.36 -2.76 7.89
C THR A 3 16.91 -2.26 8.00
N SER A 4 16.69 -1.16 8.73
CA SER A 4 15.36 -0.54 8.86
C SER A 4 14.86 0.06 7.54
N VAL A 5 15.74 0.62 6.71
CA VAL A 5 15.39 1.09 5.36
C VAL A 5 14.92 -0.07 4.49
N ILE A 6 15.67 -1.18 4.46
CA ILE A 6 15.28 -2.37 3.68
C ILE A 6 13.95 -2.94 4.18
N GLN A 7 13.76 -3.03 5.50
CA GLN A 7 12.50 -3.50 6.07
C GLN A 7 11.32 -2.56 5.75
N GLY A 8 11.52 -1.24 5.84
CA GLY A 8 10.51 -0.25 5.45
C GLY A 8 10.14 -0.38 3.98
N LEU A 9 11.14 -0.57 3.11
CA LEU A 9 10.93 -0.75 1.68
C LEU A 9 10.15 -2.02 1.37
N LEU A 10 10.53 -3.16 1.94
CA LEU A 10 9.87 -4.45 1.68
C LEU A 10 8.44 -4.49 2.23
N ILE A 11 8.25 -4.03 3.47
CA ILE A 11 6.93 -4.04 4.13
C ILE A 11 6.01 -3.01 3.49
N GLY A 12 6.53 -1.79 3.24
CA GLY A 12 5.80 -0.74 2.52
C GLY A 12 5.39 -1.22 1.13
N ALA A 13 6.31 -1.79 0.35
CA ALA A 13 5.99 -2.33 -0.97
C ALA A 13 4.90 -3.41 -0.88
N THR A 14 4.99 -4.35 0.06
CA THR A 14 4.00 -5.44 0.21
C THR A 14 2.59 -4.90 0.46
N LEU A 15 2.45 -3.92 1.35
CA LEU A 15 1.16 -3.36 1.71
C LEU A 15 0.57 -2.47 0.60
N ILE A 16 1.43 -1.74 -0.12
CA ILE A 16 1.01 -0.87 -1.22
C ILE A 16 0.67 -1.68 -2.48
N VAL A 17 1.40 -2.78 -2.76
CA VAL A 17 1.24 -3.60 -3.97
C VAL A 17 -0.13 -4.27 -4.05
N ALA A 18 -0.78 -4.57 -2.91
CA ALA A 18 -2.12 -5.13 -2.88
C ALA A 18 -3.08 -4.20 -3.67
N ILE A 19 -3.47 -4.61 -4.88
CA ILE A 19 -4.20 -3.71 -5.80
C ILE A 19 -5.64 -3.54 -5.32
N GLY A 20 -5.87 -2.42 -4.64
CA GLY A 20 -7.18 -1.88 -4.30
C GLY A 20 -7.68 -0.83 -5.30
N ALA A 21 -8.74 -0.13 -4.93
CA ALA A 21 -9.34 0.94 -5.74
C ALA A 21 -8.34 2.04 -6.11
N GLN A 22 -7.40 2.36 -5.21
CA GLN A 22 -6.33 3.37 -5.44
C GLN A 22 -5.38 2.97 -6.56
N ASN A 23 -4.85 1.74 -6.53
CA ASN A 23 -3.94 1.25 -7.57
C ASN A 23 -4.66 1.14 -8.94
N ALA A 24 -5.92 0.71 -8.96
CA ALA A 24 -6.72 0.66 -10.18
C ALA A 24 -6.98 2.08 -10.76
N PHE A 25 -7.23 3.07 -9.89
CA PHE A 25 -7.39 4.45 -10.30
C PHE A 25 -6.08 5.02 -10.88
N VAL A 26 -4.95 4.85 -10.20
CA VAL A 26 -3.64 5.30 -10.69
C VAL A 26 -3.31 4.66 -12.05
N LEU A 27 -3.56 3.36 -12.20
CA LEU A 27 -3.36 2.64 -13.47
C LEU A 27 -4.23 3.22 -14.59
N ARG A 28 -5.52 3.50 -14.31
CA ARG A 28 -6.46 4.06 -15.28
C ARG A 28 -6.01 5.45 -15.76
N GLN A 29 -5.53 6.30 -14.85
CA GLN A 29 -5.01 7.63 -15.19
C GLN A 29 -3.69 7.52 -15.98
N GLY A 30 -2.81 6.60 -15.59
CA GLY A 30 -1.60 6.28 -16.35
C GLY A 30 -1.90 5.80 -17.78
N LEU A 31 -2.91 4.96 -17.95
CA LEU A 31 -3.35 4.47 -19.27
C LEU A 31 -3.96 5.55 -20.15
N ARG A 32 -4.70 6.49 -19.56
CA ARG A 32 -5.25 7.65 -20.28
C ARG A 32 -4.20 8.70 -20.60
N ARG A 33 -3.02 8.63 -19.98
CA ARG A 33 -1.97 9.66 -20.01
C ARG A 33 -2.48 11.03 -19.54
N GLU A 34 -3.56 11.02 -18.76
CA GLU A 34 -4.18 12.20 -18.17
C GLU A 34 -3.73 12.29 -16.72
N HIS A 35 -2.81 13.22 -16.43
CA HIS A 35 -2.37 13.52 -15.05
C HIS A 35 -1.80 12.32 -14.24
N GLY A 36 -1.43 11.20 -14.85
CA GLY A 36 -0.93 10.02 -14.13
C GLY A 36 0.24 10.32 -13.18
N TRP A 37 1.22 11.11 -13.63
CA TRP A 37 2.36 11.50 -12.78
C TRP A 37 1.96 12.37 -11.58
N LEU A 38 0.94 13.22 -11.76
CA LEU A 38 0.37 14.03 -10.68
C LEU A 38 -0.30 13.13 -9.64
N VAL A 39 -1.10 12.16 -10.10
CA VAL A 39 -1.76 11.17 -9.23
C VAL A 39 -0.72 10.38 -8.44
N ALA A 40 0.34 9.90 -9.09
CA ALA A 40 1.43 9.19 -8.42
C ALA A 40 2.11 10.06 -7.35
N GLY A 41 2.36 11.34 -7.65
CA GLY A 41 2.95 12.28 -6.70
C GLY A 41 2.05 12.51 -5.47
N ILE A 42 0.74 12.67 -5.67
CA ILE A 42 -0.22 12.85 -4.57
C ILE A 42 -0.28 11.59 -3.69
N CYS A 43 -0.40 10.40 -4.30
CA CYS A 43 -0.42 9.14 -3.56
C CYS A 43 0.86 8.97 -2.71
N ALA A 44 2.03 9.17 -3.31
CA ALA A 44 3.31 9.04 -2.60
C ALA A 44 3.46 10.08 -1.48
N PHE A 45 2.97 11.31 -1.70
CA PHE A 45 2.97 12.35 -0.68
C PHE A 45 2.03 12.01 0.49
N CYS A 46 0.82 11.53 0.21
CA CYS A 46 -0.11 11.07 1.25
C CYS A 46 0.50 9.93 2.05
N ASP A 47 1.07 8.91 1.40
CA ASP A 47 1.71 7.78 2.05
C ASP A 47 2.87 8.22 2.94
N LEU A 48 3.79 9.05 2.43
CA LEU A 48 4.88 9.62 3.23
C LEU A 48 4.35 10.32 4.48
N THR A 49 3.33 11.18 4.32
CA THR A 49 2.74 11.94 5.42
C THR A 49 2.10 11.02 6.46
N LEU A 50 1.31 10.04 6.03
CA LEU A 50 0.62 9.12 6.92
C LEU A 50 1.57 8.18 7.64
N VAL A 51 2.58 7.64 6.94
CA VAL A 51 3.60 6.78 7.54
C VAL A 51 4.45 7.56 8.54
N ALA A 52 4.87 8.77 8.19
CA ALA A 52 5.59 9.64 9.12
C ALA A 52 4.73 9.96 10.37
N ALA A 53 3.45 10.28 10.19
CA ALA A 53 2.53 10.54 11.30
C ALA A 53 2.32 9.29 12.19
N GLY A 54 2.21 8.10 11.59
CA GLY A 54 2.10 6.84 12.32
C GLY A 54 3.35 6.53 13.14
N VAL A 55 4.53 6.64 12.53
CA VAL A 55 5.81 6.32 13.19
C VAL A 55 6.21 7.38 14.23
N ALA A 56 6.02 8.67 13.94
CA ALA A 56 6.41 9.75 14.85
C ALA A 56 5.35 10.05 15.93
N GLY A 57 4.07 9.83 15.64
CA GLY A 57 2.96 10.14 16.53
C GLY A 57 2.43 8.93 17.29
N LEU A 58 1.92 7.93 16.57
CA LEU A 58 1.23 6.78 17.18
C LEU A 58 2.21 5.81 17.86
N ALA A 59 3.37 5.56 17.25
CA ALA A 59 4.29 4.53 17.74
C ALA A 59 4.87 4.82 19.15
N PRO A 60 5.28 6.06 19.51
CA PRO A 60 5.71 6.39 20.87
C PRO A 60 4.60 6.21 21.90
N LEU A 61 3.35 6.53 21.55
CA LEU A 61 2.20 6.34 22.43
C LEU A 61 1.98 4.86 22.74
N ILE A 62 2.09 4.00 21.72
CA ILE A 62 1.99 2.53 21.88
C ILE A 62 3.17 1.98 22.71
N ALA A 63 4.39 2.47 22.45
CA ALA A 63 5.60 2.03 23.14
C ALA A 63 5.64 2.39 24.63
N SER A 64 4.82 3.34 25.07
CA SER A 64 4.74 3.78 26.47
C SER A 64 4.11 2.74 27.43
N SER A 65 3.47 1.68 26.91
CA SER A 65 2.84 0.65 27.75
C SER A 65 3.06 -0.76 27.20
N VAL A 66 3.34 -1.71 28.10
CA VAL A 66 3.49 -3.15 27.76
C VAL A 66 2.20 -3.68 27.12
N THR A 67 1.04 -3.30 27.64
CA THR A 67 -0.27 -3.66 27.08
C THR A 67 -0.44 -3.11 25.66
N GLY A 68 -0.04 -1.86 25.41
CA GLY A 68 -0.05 -1.25 24.08
C GLY A 68 0.80 -2.03 23.08
N LEU A 69 2.04 -2.39 23.47
CA LEU A 69 2.93 -3.21 22.65
C LEU A 69 2.34 -4.60 22.34
N GLN A 70 1.69 -5.25 23.31
CA GLN A 70 1.05 -6.55 23.07
C GLN A 70 -0.19 -6.44 22.16
N LEU A 71 -1.05 -5.44 22.38
CA LEU A 71 -2.20 -5.18 21.52
C LEU A 71 -1.77 -4.85 20.10
N ALA A 72 -0.73 -4.02 19.95
CA ALA A 72 -0.18 -3.66 18.66
C ALA A 72 0.41 -4.87 17.92
N ARG A 73 1.16 -5.73 18.63
CA ARG A 73 1.72 -6.96 18.06
C ARG A 73 0.62 -7.90 17.60
N TRP A 74 -0.30 -8.30 18.49
CA TRP A 74 -1.32 -9.30 18.18
C TRP A 74 -2.41 -8.75 17.24
N GLY A 75 -2.78 -7.48 17.39
CA GLY A 75 -3.66 -6.79 16.46
C GLY A 75 -3.04 -6.68 15.06
N GLY A 76 -1.76 -6.32 14.99
CA GLY A 76 -1.01 -6.26 13.73
C GLY A 76 -0.91 -7.64 13.05
N THR A 77 -0.55 -8.67 13.80
CA THR A 77 -0.52 -10.06 13.30
C THR A 77 -1.89 -10.49 12.80
N GLY A 78 -2.96 -10.27 13.56
CA GLY A 78 -4.32 -10.66 13.17
C GLY A 78 -4.78 -9.95 11.89
N TRP A 79 -4.49 -8.65 11.76
CA TRP A 79 -4.79 -7.89 10.56
C TRP A 79 -4.02 -8.40 9.33
N LEU A 80 -2.72 -8.66 9.45
CA LEU A 80 -1.91 -9.19 8.36
C LEU A 80 -2.39 -10.58 7.91
N VAL A 81 -2.76 -11.45 8.85
CA VAL A 81 -3.35 -12.77 8.55
C VAL A 81 -4.68 -12.61 7.82
N TRP A 82 -5.54 -11.69 8.26
CA TRP A 82 -6.80 -11.41 7.58
C TRP A 82 -6.57 -10.89 6.16
N GLN A 83 -5.67 -9.92 5.97
CA GLN A 83 -5.32 -9.38 4.66
C GLN A 83 -4.73 -10.46 3.74
N ALA A 84 -3.89 -11.35 4.26
CA ALA A 84 -3.38 -12.50 3.51
C ALA A 84 -4.51 -13.43 3.06
N ALA A 85 -5.47 -13.73 3.94
CA ALA A 85 -6.64 -14.54 3.59
C ALA A 85 -7.50 -13.86 2.50
N VAL A 86 -7.68 -12.53 2.57
CA VAL A 86 -8.39 -11.77 1.53
C VAL A 86 -7.61 -11.82 0.20
N ALA A 87 -6.28 -11.69 0.22
CA ALA A 87 -5.44 -11.82 -0.97
C ALA A 87 -5.56 -13.22 -1.60
N PHE A 88 -5.42 -14.29 -0.83
CA PHE A 88 -5.59 -15.65 -1.35
C PHE A 88 -7.00 -15.91 -1.88
N ARG A 89 -8.04 -15.36 -1.23
CA ARG A 89 -9.42 -15.44 -1.76
C ARG A 89 -9.56 -14.75 -3.11
N ARG A 90 -8.91 -13.59 -3.31
CA ARG A 90 -8.87 -12.90 -4.62
C ARG A 90 -8.12 -13.70 -5.67
N ALA A 91 -7.02 -14.36 -5.29
CA ALA A 91 -6.29 -15.26 -6.18
C ALA A 91 -7.14 -16.48 -6.62
N VAL A 92 -7.96 -17.05 -5.74
CA VAL A 92 -8.83 -18.19 -6.10
C VAL A 92 -10.05 -17.75 -6.91
N ARG A 93 -10.56 -16.53 -6.69
CA ARG A 93 -11.73 -15.98 -7.41
C ARG A 93 -11.39 -14.64 -8.07
N PRO A 94 -10.59 -14.64 -9.14
CA PRO A 94 -10.18 -13.41 -9.80
C PRO A 94 -11.40 -12.74 -10.43
N ARG A 95 -11.75 -11.53 -9.98
CA ARG A 95 -12.54 -10.61 -10.80
C ARG A 95 -11.59 -10.00 -11.80
N SER A 96 -11.89 -10.12 -13.09
CA SER A 96 -11.23 -9.30 -14.09
C SER A 96 -11.47 -7.84 -13.73
N LEU A 97 -10.41 -7.07 -13.55
CA LEU A 97 -10.54 -5.63 -13.60
C LEU A 97 -10.97 -5.30 -15.02
N GLU A 98 -12.22 -4.88 -15.20
CA GLU A 98 -12.73 -4.29 -16.44
C GLU A 98 -12.06 -2.92 -16.64
N VAL A 99 -10.76 -2.95 -16.92
CA VAL A 99 -9.97 -1.79 -17.30
C VAL A 99 -10.24 -1.53 -18.77
N GLY A 100 -11.45 -1.07 -19.07
CA GLY A 100 -11.81 -0.56 -20.38
C GLY A 100 -13.16 -1.03 -20.85
N GLU A 101 -14.18 -0.19 -20.64
CA GLU A 101 -15.30 -0.06 -21.58
C GLU A 101 -15.96 1.33 -21.50
N SER A 102 -15.90 2.03 -20.35
CA SER A 102 -16.52 3.38 -20.23
C SER A 102 -15.64 4.56 -20.66
N ALA A 103 -14.70 4.38 -21.59
CA ALA A 103 -13.65 5.39 -21.88
C ALA A 103 -13.79 6.15 -23.21
N ASN A 104 -14.78 5.88 -24.05
CA ASN A 104 -14.89 6.49 -25.38
C ASN A 104 -15.96 7.60 -25.50
N GLY A 105 -16.09 8.50 -24.51
CA GLY A 105 -17.06 9.61 -24.68
C GLY A 105 -17.15 10.69 -23.61
N LEU A 106 -16.29 10.70 -22.59
CA LEU A 106 -16.30 11.76 -21.57
C LEU A 106 -15.13 12.73 -21.82
N PRO A 107 -15.35 14.06 -21.73
CA PRO A 107 -14.27 15.03 -21.89
C PRO A 107 -13.16 14.83 -20.86
N ALA A 108 -11.93 15.19 -21.24
CA ALA A 108 -10.75 15.10 -20.38
C ALA A 108 -11.03 15.79 -19.03
N ALA A 109 -10.90 15.04 -17.95
CA ALA A 109 -11.19 15.54 -16.61
C ALA A 109 -10.13 16.60 -16.24
N GLY A 110 -10.57 17.81 -15.87
CA GLY A 110 -9.64 18.88 -15.48
C GLY A 110 -8.79 18.50 -14.26
N ALA A 111 -7.57 19.03 -14.17
CA ALA A 111 -6.59 18.67 -13.13
C ALA A 111 -7.17 18.68 -11.70
N TRP A 112 -8.03 19.65 -11.37
CA TRP A 112 -8.66 19.76 -10.05
C TRP A 112 -9.57 18.57 -9.72
N SER A 113 -10.34 18.09 -10.71
CA SER A 113 -11.21 16.92 -10.53
C SER A 113 -10.39 15.65 -10.29
N VAL A 114 -9.24 15.51 -10.96
CA VAL A 114 -8.32 14.39 -10.76
C VAL A 114 -7.65 14.46 -9.38
N ILE A 115 -7.23 15.64 -8.94
CA ILE A 115 -6.67 15.85 -7.60
C ILE A 115 -7.71 15.47 -6.54
N ALA A 116 -8.94 15.99 -6.64
CA ALA A 116 -10.00 15.70 -5.69
C ALA A 116 -10.36 14.21 -5.67
N ALA A 117 -10.47 13.57 -6.84
CA ALA A 117 -10.71 12.13 -6.93
C ALA A 117 -9.57 11.30 -6.33
N THR A 118 -8.32 11.71 -6.55
CA THR A 118 -7.14 11.03 -5.99
C THR A 118 -7.15 11.13 -4.47
N LEU A 119 -7.34 12.34 -3.93
CA LEU A 119 -7.42 12.56 -2.49
C LEU A 119 -8.62 11.81 -1.87
N ALA A 120 -9.76 11.76 -2.55
CA ALA A 120 -10.93 11.00 -2.10
C ALA A 120 -10.62 9.50 -2.03
N VAL A 121 -10.09 8.91 -3.10
CA VAL A 121 -9.76 7.48 -3.15
C VAL A 121 -8.69 7.08 -2.13
N THR A 122 -7.75 7.98 -1.84
CA THR A 122 -6.67 7.72 -0.88
C THR A 122 -7.14 7.99 0.56
N LEU A 123 -7.61 9.20 0.87
CA LEU A 123 -7.88 9.65 2.24
C LEU A 123 -9.27 9.27 2.77
N LEU A 124 -10.29 9.10 1.92
CA LEU A 124 -11.59 8.60 2.40
C LEU A 124 -11.59 7.07 2.56
N ASN A 125 -10.53 6.38 2.17
CA ASN A 125 -10.40 4.95 2.35
C ASN A 125 -9.98 4.63 3.80
N PRO A 126 -10.88 4.09 4.66
CA PRO A 126 -10.52 3.80 6.04
C PRO A 126 -9.37 2.78 6.16
N HIS A 127 -9.18 1.92 5.16
CA HIS A 127 -8.08 0.97 5.14
C HIS A 127 -6.71 1.66 5.08
N VAL A 128 -6.59 2.85 4.46
CA VAL A 128 -5.30 3.54 4.34
C VAL A 128 -4.73 3.84 5.72
N TYR A 129 -5.56 4.24 6.67
CA TYR A 129 -5.13 4.59 8.02
C TYR A 129 -4.69 3.35 8.80
N LEU A 130 -5.38 2.23 8.62
CA LEU A 130 -4.99 0.97 9.23
C LEU A 130 -3.66 0.46 8.69
N ASP A 131 -3.46 0.53 7.37
CA ASP A 131 -2.25 0.02 6.73
C ASP A 131 -1.04 0.95 6.92
N THR A 132 -1.23 2.27 6.85
CA THR A 132 -0.11 3.24 6.85
C THR A 132 0.16 3.87 8.21
N VAL A 133 -0.87 4.31 8.94
CA VAL A 133 -0.69 4.99 10.24
C VAL A 133 -0.54 3.96 11.34
N VAL A 134 -1.45 2.99 11.41
CA VAL A 134 -1.48 2.01 12.49
C VAL A 134 -0.43 0.93 12.29
N MET A 135 -0.51 0.15 11.21
CA MET A 135 0.37 -1.00 11.00
C MET A 135 1.83 -0.58 10.77
N LEU A 136 2.08 0.32 9.81
CA LEU A 136 3.42 0.83 9.55
C LEU A 136 3.96 1.64 10.74
N GLY A 137 3.11 2.33 11.49
CA GLY A 137 3.49 2.98 12.74
C GLY A 137 4.00 1.99 13.79
N ILE A 138 3.23 0.92 14.05
CA ILE A 138 3.61 -0.15 15.00
C ILE A 138 4.92 -0.82 14.58
N ILE A 139 5.02 -1.25 13.32
CA ILE A 139 6.19 -1.98 12.82
C ILE A 139 7.41 -1.05 12.78
N GLY A 140 7.23 0.18 12.31
CA GLY A 140 8.28 1.18 12.16
C GLY A 140 8.81 1.73 13.48
N GLY A 141 7.96 1.87 14.50
CA GLY A 141 8.37 2.29 15.83
C GLY A 141 9.21 1.25 16.57
N GLN A 142 9.05 -0.04 16.25
CA GLN A 142 9.87 -1.12 16.80
C GLN A 142 11.19 -1.33 16.04
N GLN A 143 11.51 -0.48 15.08
CA GLN A 143 12.78 -0.57 14.35
C GLN A 143 13.91 0.10 15.12
N SER A 144 15.13 -0.41 14.92
CA SER A 144 16.34 0.22 15.46
C SER A 144 16.57 1.63 14.89
N SER A 145 15.98 1.96 13.73
CA SER A 145 15.92 3.29 13.18
C SER A 145 14.53 3.57 12.59
N PRO A 146 13.61 4.20 13.36
CA PRO A 146 12.27 4.54 12.88
C PRO A 146 12.30 5.47 11.66
N VAL A 147 13.21 6.45 11.65
CA VAL A 147 13.40 7.36 10.50
C VAL A 147 13.87 6.58 9.27
N GLY A 148 14.81 5.65 9.42
CA GLY A 148 15.25 4.79 8.32
C GLY A 148 14.09 3.96 7.75
N PHE A 149 13.21 3.45 8.61
CA PHE A 149 12.00 2.74 8.18
C PHE A 149 11.05 3.62 7.37
N VAL A 150 10.76 4.84 7.84
CA VAL A 150 9.92 5.81 7.11
C VAL A 150 10.52 6.08 5.72
N VAL A 151 11.83 6.35 5.64
CA VAL A 151 12.51 6.56 4.36
C VAL A 151 12.34 5.36 3.42
N GLY A 152 12.55 4.14 3.92
CA GLY A 152 12.35 2.92 3.14
C GLY A 152 10.93 2.76 2.61
N ALA A 153 9.93 2.96 3.48
CA ALA A 153 8.52 2.85 3.12
C ALA A 153 8.10 3.92 2.10
N SER A 154 8.59 5.16 2.24
CA SER A 154 8.33 6.23 1.28
C SER A 154 8.99 5.99 -0.07
N LEU A 155 10.21 5.43 -0.08
CA LEU A 155 10.86 5.00 -1.32
C LEU A 155 10.07 3.90 -2.03
N ALA A 156 9.52 2.93 -1.28
CA ALA A 156 8.64 1.92 -1.86
C ALA A 156 7.42 2.54 -2.53
N SER A 157 6.75 3.50 -1.87
CA SER A 157 5.59 4.20 -2.42
C SER A 157 5.94 4.99 -3.69
N LEU A 158 7.06 5.73 -3.69
CA LEU A 158 7.55 6.45 -4.87
C LEU A 158 7.84 5.51 -6.03
N VAL A 159 8.66 4.48 -5.81
CA VAL A 159 9.02 3.52 -6.86
C VAL A 159 7.78 2.83 -7.42
N TRP A 160 6.85 2.44 -6.54
CA TRP A 160 5.63 1.75 -6.94
C TRP A 160 4.71 2.64 -7.77
N PHE A 161 4.27 3.80 -7.28
CA PHE A 161 3.27 4.61 -7.97
C PHE A 161 3.81 5.20 -9.29
N PHE A 162 5.05 5.69 -9.29
CA PHE A 162 5.67 6.18 -10.52
C PHE A 162 5.95 5.04 -11.51
N GLY A 163 6.37 3.87 -11.00
CA GLY A 163 6.53 2.67 -11.82
C GLY A 163 5.21 2.20 -12.45
N LEU A 164 4.13 2.21 -11.68
CA LEU A 164 2.79 1.80 -12.12
C LEU A 164 2.25 2.73 -13.21
N VAL A 165 2.46 4.04 -13.09
CA VAL A 165 2.12 5.01 -14.15
C VAL A 165 3.03 4.85 -15.37
N GLY A 166 4.34 4.79 -15.18
CA GLY A 166 5.31 4.69 -16.28
C GLY A 166 5.19 3.40 -17.08
N LEU A 167 4.83 2.30 -16.41
CA LEU A 167 4.64 0.99 -17.01
C LEU A 167 3.17 0.68 -17.32
N ALA A 168 2.23 1.62 -17.11
CA ALA A 168 0.80 1.37 -17.21
C ALA A 168 0.40 0.69 -18.53
N HIS A 169 0.94 1.18 -19.65
CA HIS A 169 0.64 0.64 -20.98
C HIS A 169 1.18 -0.78 -21.20
N TRP A 170 2.34 -1.10 -20.61
CA TRP A 170 2.92 -2.45 -20.64
C TRP A 170 2.22 -3.41 -19.68
N LEU A 171 1.74 -2.92 -18.52
CA LEU A 171 0.98 -3.71 -17.57
C LEU A 171 -0.44 -4.02 -18.07
N SER A 172 -1.14 -3.07 -18.68
CA SER A 172 -2.54 -3.24 -19.11
C SER A 172 -2.86 -4.55 -19.85
N PRO A 173 -2.15 -4.92 -20.94
CA PRO A 173 -2.44 -6.18 -21.62
C PRO A 173 -2.14 -7.42 -20.76
N ARG A 174 -1.18 -7.35 -19.84
CA ARG A 174 -0.87 -8.46 -18.90
C ARG A 174 -1.92 -8.58 -17.81
N LEU A 175 -2.39 -7.44 -17.30
CA LEU A 175 -3.44 -7.37 -16.28
C LEU A 175 -4.83 -7.73 -16.84
N ARG A 176 -5.02 -7.84 -18.15
CA ARG A 176 -6.22 -8.48 -18.71
C ARG A 176 -6.25 -9.99 -18.48
N ASN A 177 -5.10 -10.62 -18.30
CA ASN A 177 -5.02 -12.05 -18.03
C ASN A 177 -5.15 -12.30 -16.51
N PRO A 178 -6.20 -13.01 -16.05
CA PRO A 178 -6.43 -13.28 -14.63
C PRO A 178 -5.24 -13.93 -13.93
N ARG A 179 -4.44 -14.76 -14.61
CA ARG A 179 -3.29 -15.46 -13.99
C ARG A 179 -2.24 -14.51 -13.42
N TRP A 180 -2.06 -13.33 -14.01
CA TRP A 180 -1.14 -12.32 -13.46
C TRP A 180 -1.63 -11.79 -12.11
N TRP A 181 -2.94 -11.54 -11.98
CA TRP A 181 -3.57 -11.13 -10.72
C TRP A 181 -3.43 -12.21 -9.65
N GLN A 182 -3.70 -13.45 -10.02
CA GLN A 182 -3.57 -14.58 -9.09
C GLN A 182 -2.14 -14.70 -8.56
N GLY A 183 -1.13 -14.55 -9.42
CA GLY A 183 0.28 -14.58 -9.02
C GLY A 183 0.64 -13.45 -8.04
N ILE A 184 0.22 -12.21 -8.34
CA ILE A 184 0.45 -11.05 -7.48
C ILE A 184 -0.23 -11.24 -6.13
N ASP A 185 -1.52 -11.57 -6.10
CA ASP A 185 -2.27 -11.78 -4.86
C ASP A 185 -1.71 -12.93 -4.02
N THR A 186 -1.25 -14.01 -4.67
CA THR A 186 -0.60 -15.13 -3.96
C THR A 186 0.72 -14.72 -3.34
N ALA A 187 1.57 -13.97 -4.07
CA ALA A 187 2.83 -13.47 -3.56
C ALA A 187 2.62 -12.49 -2.39
N VAL A 188 1.69 -11.54 -2.53
CA VAL A 188 1.31 -10.59 -1.48
C VAL A 188 0.82 -11.33 -0.23
N GLY A 189 -0.08 -12.29 -0.38
CA GLY A 189 -0.57 -13.10 0.74
C GLY A 189 0.54 -13.88 1.44
N ALA A 190 1.47 -14.46 0.69
CA ALA A 190 2.61 -15.17 1.26
C ALA A 190 3.55 -14.25 2.05
N ILE A 191 3.84 -13.05 1.52
CA ILE A 191 4.68 -12.07 2.22
C ILE A 191 3.97 -11.54 3.47
N MET A 192 2.66 -11.26 3.41
CA MET A 192 1.87 -10.86 4.58
C MET A 192 1.92 -11.91 5.70
N LEU A 193 1.82 -13.20 5.36
CA LEU A 193 1.98 -14.28 6.35
C LEU A 193 3.41 -14.35 6.92
N LEU A 194 4.43 -14.16 6.09
CA LEU A 194 5.82 -14.11 6.55
C LEU A 194 6.03 -12.96 7.55
N VAL A 195 5.53 -11.76 7.24
CA VAL A 195 5.63 -10.59 8.12
C VAL A 195 4.80 -10.80 9.40
N ALA A 196 3.60 -11.39 9.28
CA ALA A 196 2.76 -11.73 10.43
C ALA A 196 3.47 -12.71 11.38
N TRP A 197 4.14 -13.72 10.83
CA TRP A 197 4.94 -14.68 11.60
C TRP A 197 6.10 -13.98 12.30
N GLN A 198 6.89 -13.17 11.58
CA GLN A 198 8.00 -12.42 12.17
C GLN A 198 7.55 -11.49 13.30
N LEU A 199 6.43 -10.80 13.12
CA LEU A 199 5.83 -9.95 14.15
C LEU A 199 5.35 -10.78 15.35
N ALA A 200 4.74 -11.94 15.09
CA ALA A 200 4.23 -12.85 16.11
C ALA A 200 5.33 -13.57 16.89
N THR A 201 6.56 -13.71 16.37
CA THR A 201 7.67 -14.39 17.07
C THR A 201 8.71 -13.42 17.64
N ARG A 202 8.62 -12.12 17.36
CA ARG A 202 9.55 -11.11 17.88
C ARG A 202 9.47 -11.07 19.41
N THR A 203 10.60 -11.25 20.10
CA THR A 203 10.66 -11.05 21.55
C THR A 203 10.51 -9.56 21.86
N LEU A 204 9.62 -9.22 22.78
CA LEU A 204 9.43 -7.85 23.27
C LEU A 204 10.59 -7.44 24.19
#